data_AF-A0A8S9HI50-F1
#
_entry.id   AF-A0A8S9HI50-F1
#
_cell.length_a   1.000
_cell.length_b   1.000
_cell.length_c   1.000
_cell.angle_alpha   90.00
_cell.angle_beta   90.00
_cell.angle_gamma   90.00
#
_symmetry.space_group_name_H-M   'P 1'
#
loop_
_entity.id
_entity.type
_entity.pdbx_description
1 polymer ?
#
loop_
_entity_poly.entity_id
_entity_poly.type
_entity_poly.pdbx_seq_one_letter_code
_entity_poly.pdbx_strand_id
1 'polypeptide(L)'
;MEGKNGDHLAIHLQHLSSSPPSLQLSQDDTYEPIDEPSEKGYYEAVKWGIFSHVCTFPVQYHGARSDDAASIVTKAWLEVKGIGMRKVLFLRLGFSQVATASTRRSCWDNLSSDSRKSGIFSMISTRLSGGLSSTTPTTAKPVSKVYINSAVYPKGPPPPVKPKLLSLVDTKEMVRGPEVPPGYWVVTGAKLCVEAGKISIKAKYSLLTVVSEDSLV
;
A
#
# COMPACT_ATOMS: atom_id res chain seq x y z
N MET A 1 0.26 -9.75 5.41
CA MET A 1 0.76 -10.10 6.75
C MET A 1 0.90 -11.60 6.80
N GLU A 2 2.11 -12.10 7.03
CA GLU A 2 2.41 -13.53 6.97
C GLU A 2 2.98 -14.03 8.31
N GLY A 3 3.21 -15.35 8.39
CA GLY A 3 3.74 -16.01 9.58
C GLY A 3 2.66 -16.46 10.55
N LYS A 4 2.99 -17.48 11.35
CA LYS A 4 2.06 -18.09 12.32
C LYS A 4 1.51 -17.09 13.35
N ASN A 5 2.26 -16.02 13.61
CA ASN A 5 1.90 -14.98 14.56
C ASN A 5 1.52 -13.65 13.88
N GLY A 6 1.48 -13.59 12.55
CA GLY A 6 1.25 -12.35 11.81
C GLY A 6 2.31 -11.29 12.11
N ASP A 7 3.57 -11.71 12.18
CA ASP A 7 4.75 -10.93 12.53
C ASP A 7 5.69 -10.70 11.34
N HIS A 8 5.35 -11.22 10.15
CA HIS A 8 6.12 -10.99 8.93
C HIS A 8 5.40 -10.02 8.00
N LEU A 9 6.14 -9.00 7.56
CA LEU A 9 5.68 -8.08 6.53
C LEU A 9 6.06 -8.65 5.16
N ALA A 10 5.07 -8.77 4.27
CA ALA A 10 5.24 -9.27 2.92
C ALA A 10 4.57 -8.33 1.93
N ILE A 11 5.15 -8.24 0.73
CA ILE A 11 4.56 -7.51 -0.40
C ILE A 11 4.09 -8.55 -1.39
N HIS A 12 2.80 -8.48 -1.73
CA HIS A 12 2.22 -9.28 -2.80
C HIS A 12 2.00 -8.37 -4.00
N LEU A 13 2.62 -8.72 -5.11
CA LEU A 13 2.44 -8.03 -6.38
C LEU A 13 1.56 -8.90 -7.26
N GLN A 14 0.43 -8.35 -7.68
CA GLN A 14 -0.49 -9.01 -8.60
C GLN A 14 -0.55 -8.20 -9.88
N HIS A 15 -0.04 -8.80 -10.97
CA HIS A 15 -0.37 -8.36 -12.33
C HIS A 15 -1.65 -9.08 -12.78
N LEU A 16 -2.28 -8.59 -13.85
CA LEU A 16 -3.44 -9.25 -14.46
C LEU A 16 -3.17 -10.75 -14.64
N SER A 17 -4.14 -11.58 -14.27
CA SER A 17 -4.03 -13.04 -14.20
C SER A 17 -3.64 -13.73 -15.51
N SER A 18 -3.70 -13.02 -16.64
CA SER A 18 -3.25 -13.47 -17.95
C SER A 18 -2.40 -12.38 -18.61
N SER A 19 -1.14 -12.69 -18.93
CA SER A 19 -0.33 -11.83 -19.80
C SER A 19 -0.86 -11.95 -21.23
N PRO A 20 -1.20 -10.84 -21.91
CA PRO A 20 -1.44 -10.86 -23.34
C PRO A 20 -0.20 -11.45 -24.05
N PRO A 21 -0.38 -12.31 -25.07
CA PRO A 21 0.74 -12.85 -25.85
C PRO A 21 1.62 -11.76 -26.51
N SER A 22 1.06 -10.55 -26.67
CA SER A 22 1.74 -9.39 -27.23
C SER A 22 2.74 -8.72 -26.28
N LEU A 23 2.71 -9.01 -24.98
CA LEU A 23 3.66 -8.46 -24.00
C LEU A 23 4.80 -9.46 -23.80
N GLN A 24 5.87 -9.31 -24.58
CA GLN A 24 7.10 -10.07 -24.36
C GLN A 24 7.90 -9.42 -23.22
N LEU A 25 7.96 -10.12 -22.09
CA LEU A 25 8.73 -9.71 -20.93
C LEU A 25 10.14 -10.29 -21.00
N SER A 26 11.15 -9.43 -20.95
CA SER A 26 12.54 -9.81 -20.74
C SER A 26 12.99 -9.36 -19.35
N GLN A 27 13.77 -10.21 -18.67
CA GLN A 27 14.37 -9.80 -17.40
C GLN A 27 15.50 -8.81 -17.70
N ASP A 28 15.50 -7.67 -17.01
CA ASP A 28 16.62 -6.74 -17.09
C ASP A 28 17.62 -7.05 -15.98
N ASP A 29 18.70 -7.73 -16.33
CA ASP A 29 19.78 -8.07 -15.41
C ASP A 29 20.73 -6.87 -15.14
N THR A 30 20.51 -5.73 -15.81
CA THR A 30 21.34 -4.52 -15.66
C THR A 30 20.85 -3.62 -14.52
N TYR A 31 19.66 -3.86 -13.97
CA TYR A 31 19.12 -3.02 -12.91
C TYR A 31 19.80 -3.30 -11.57
N GLU A 32 20.64 -2.36 -11.13
CA GLU A 32 21.21 -2.36 -9.78
C GLU A 32 20.34 -1.51 -8.83
N PRO A 33 19.79 -2.10 -7.75
CA PRO A 33 19.06 -1.33 -6.74
C PRO A 33 19.96 -0.29 -6.08
N ILE A 34 19.49 0.96 -6.01
CA ILE A 34 20.21 2.02 -5.28
C ILE A 34 20.17 1.71 -3.79
N ASP A 35 21.33 1.51 -3.18
CA ASP A 35 21.45 1.14 -1.78
C ASP A 35 21.35 2.33 -0.82
N GLU A 36 21.94 3.45 -1.19
CA GLU A 36 21.96 4.64 -0.37
C GLU A 36 21.64 5.85 -1.25
N PRO A 37 20.47 6.49 -1.07
CA PRO A 37 20.18 7.71 -1.81
C PRO A 37 21.19 8.78 -1.40
N SER A 38 21.77 9.46 -2.38
CA SER A 38 22.76 10.53 -2.17
C SER A 38 22.20 11.70 -1.35
N GLU A 39 20.88 11.88 -1.37
CA GLU A 39 20.17 12.93 -0.66
C GLU A 39 19.86 12.54 0.79
N LYS A 40 20.38 13.34 1.73
CA LYS A 40 20.08 13.24 3.15
C LYS A 40 18.64 13.71 3.42
N GLY A 41 17.67 12.79 3.33
CA GLY A 41 16.27 13.15 3.60
C GLY A 41 15.26 12.01 3.59
N TYR A 42 15.61 10.85 3.03
CA TYR A 42 14.65 9.77 2.80
C TYR A 42 14.49 8.78 3.95
N TYR A 43 15.02 9.07 5.15
CA TYR A 43 14.88 8.17 6.30
C TYR A 43 13.89 8.74 7.31
N GLU A 44 12.71 8.14 7.37
CA GLU A 44 11.66 8.52 8.31
C GLU A 44 11.64 7.59 9.52
N ALA A 45 11.58 8.16 10.73
CA ALA A 45 11.59 7.38 11.96
C ALA A 45 10.22 6.71 12.20
N VAL A 46 10.24 5.46 12.67
CA VAL A 46 9.04 4.68 13.01
C VAL A 46 9.19 4.09 14.41
N LYS A 47 8.10 4.09 15.18
CA LYS A 47 8.06 3.52 16.54
C LYS A 47 7.86 2.00 16.46
N TRP A 48 8.93 1.25 16.20
CA TRP A 48 8.93 -0.21 16.16
C TRP A 48 10.27 -0.78 16.70
N GLY A 49 10.22 -1.97 17.31
CA GLY A 49 11.39 -2.64 17.91
C GLY A 49 12.32 -3.39 16.96
N ILE A 50 11.93 -3.65 15.69
CA ILE A 50 12.77 -4.43 14.75
C ILE A 50 13.66 -3.50 13.91
N PHE A 51 13.12 -2.37 13.47
CA PHE A 51 13.83 -1.30 12.78
C PHE A 51 13.34 0.05 13.28
N SER A 52 14.22 1.06 13.22
CA SER A 52 13.93 2.39 13.74
C SER A 52 13.53 3.39 12.66
N HIS A 53 13.85 3.11 11.40
CA HIS A 53 13.58 3.99 10.28
C HIS A 53 13.05 3.23 9.06
N VAL A 54 12.39 3.95 8.16
CA VAL A 54 11.94 3.48 6.86
C VAL A 54 12.54 4.38 5.79
N CYS A 55 13.06 3.77 4.73
CA CYS A 55 13.51 4.48 3.54
C CYS A 55 12.30 4.83 2.66
N THR A 56 12.03 6.12 2.49
CA THR A 56 10.95 6.67 1.66
C THR A 56 11.41 7.10 0.27
N PHE A 57 12.64 6.73 -0.10
CA PHE A 57 13.19 6.98 -1.43
C PHE A 57 12.34 6.28 -2.50
N PRO A 58 11.92 6.99 -3.57
CA PRO A 58 11.12 6.38 -4.62
C PRO A 58 11.94 5.40 -5.46
N VAL A 59 11.50 4.14 -5.49
CA VAL A 59 12.13 3.09 -6.29
C VAL A 59 11.44 3.05 -7.65
N GLN A 60 12.17 3.43 -8.68
CA GLN A 60 11.72 3.47 -10.07
C GLN A 60 12.83 2.89 -10.96
N TYR A 61 12.45 2.50 -12.17
CA TYR A 61 13.43 2.09 -13.17
C TYR A 61 14.26 3.29 -13.64
N HIS A 62 15.59 3.17 -13.59
CA HIS A 62 16.57 4.19 -14.00
C HIS A 62 17.64 3.61 -14.93
N GLY A 63 17.34 2.52 -15.65
CA GLY A 63 18.32 1.81 -16.46
C GLY A 63 18.92 2.67 -17.57
N ALA A 64 20.17 2.36 -17.94
CA ALA A 64 20.96 3.07 -18.94
C ALA A 64 20.48 2.86 -20.39
N ARG A 65 19.54 1.94 -20.61
CA ARG A 65 18.93 1.71 -21.92
C ARG A 65 17.83 2.74 -22.13
N SER A 66 18.17 3.83 -22.82
CA SER A 66 17.23 4.77 -23.44
C SER A 66 16.49 4.17 -24.64
N ASP A 67 16.30 2.85 -24.65
CA ASP A 67 15.40 2.23 -25.61
C ASP A 67 13.98 2.58 -25.15
N ASP A 68 13.09 2.99 -26.05
CA ASP A 68 11.73 3.46 -25.72
C ASP A 68 10.84 2.36 -25.09
N ALA A 69 11.42 1.18 -24.84
CA ALA A 69 10.81 0.05 -24.16
C ALA A 69 10.42 0.38 -22.72
N ALA A 70 9.21 0.01 -22.35
CA ALA A 70 8.67 0.21 -21.02
C ALA A 70 9.20 -0.84 -20.04
N SER A 71 9.56 -0.42 -18.82
CA SER A 71 9.92 -1.31 -17.72
C SER A 71 8.81 -1.39 -16.68
N ILE A 72 8.37 -2.61 -16.37
CA ILE A 72 7.35 -2.88 -15.35
C ILE A 72 7.95 -3.59 -14.14
N VAL A 73 7.34 -3.40 -12.97
CA VAL A 73 7.75 -4.07 -11.73
C VAL A 73 7.20 -5.48 -11.72
N THR A 74 8.04 -6.51 -11.76
CA THR A 74 7.62 -7.92 -11.70
C THR A 74 7.93 -8.60 -10.37
N LYS A 75 8.81 -8.01 -9.57
CA LYS A 75 9.19 -8.50 -8.24
C LYS A 75 9.17 -7.34 -7.24
N ALA A 76 8.77 -7.63 -6.01
CA ALA A 76 8.85 -6.67 -4.92
C ALA A 76 9.17 -7.40 -3.61
N TRP A 77 10.10 -6.85 -2.83
CA TRP A 77 10.45 -7.39 -1.52
C TRP A 77 10.89 -6.29 -0.56
N LEU A 78 10.99 -6.66 0.71
CA LEU A 78 11.42 -5.77 1.78
C LEU A 78 12.74 -6.25 2.34
N GLU A 79 13.60 -5.31 2.65
CA GLU A 79 14.94 -5.57 3.16
C GLU A 79 15.23 -4.66 4.34
N VAL A 80 15.84 -5.18 5.41
CA VAL A 80 16.28 -4.36 6.54
C VAL A 80 17.80 -4.27 6.52
N LYS A 81 18.34 -3.06 6.37
CA LYS A 81 19.79 -2.80 6.39
C LYS A 81 20.18 -1.99 7.62
N GLY A 82 21.41 -2.19 8.10
CA GLY A 82 22.03 -1.35 9.12
C GLY A 82 22.75 -0.17 8.47
N ILE A 83 22.36 1.06 8.79
CA ILE A 83 23.03 2.29 8.34
C ILE A 83 23.49 3.06 9.57
N GLY A 84 24.81 3.04 9.81
CA GLY A 84 25.39 3.53 11.05
C GLY A 84 24.76 2.83 12.27
N MET A 85 24.11 3.61 13.13
CA MET A 85 23.40 3.09 14.32
C MET A 85 21.91 2.79 14.08
N ARG A 86 21.42 2.95 12.84
CA ARG A 86 20.00 2.82 12.49
C ARG A 86 19.76 1.48 11.80
N LYS A 87 18.66 0.82 12.16
CA LYS A 87 18.09 -0.27 11.35
C LYS A 87 17.01 0.35 10.47
N VAL A 88 17.17 0.25 9.16
CA VAL A 88 16.33 0.94 8.17
C VAL A 88 15.64 -0.11 7.29
N LEU A 89 14.32 0.00 7.15
CA LEU A 89 13.51 -0.79 6.22
C LEU A 89 13.58 -0.19 4.81
N PHE A 90 13.89 -1.01 3.82
CA PHE A 90 13.97 -0.67 2.40
C PHE A 90 12.91 -1.43 1.61
N LEU A 91 12.36 -0.75 0.61
CA LEU A 91 11.61 -1.38 -0.47
C LEU A 91 12.57 -1.68 -1.62
N ARG A 92 12.46 -2.89 -2.16
CA ARG A 92 13.22 -3.32 -3.33
C ARG A 92 12.26 -3.81 -4.40
N LEU A 93 12.52 -3.41 -5.63
CA LEU A 93 11.73 -3.77 -6.79
C LEU A 93 12.64 -4.43 -7.83
N GLY A 94 12.11 -5.46 -8.48
CA GLY A 94 12.72 -6.07 -9.66
C GLY A 94 11.88 -5.72 -10.89
N PHE A 95 12.56 -5.40 -11.98
CA PHE A 95 11.94 -4.90 -13.20
C PHE A 95 12.07 -5.92 -14.34
N SER A 96 11.12 -5.86 -15.26
CA SER A 96 11.19 -6.56 -16.54
C SER A 96 10.81 -5.58 -17.65
N GLN A 97 11.55 -5.63 -18.75
CA GLN A 97 11.30 -4.80 -19.91
C GLN A 97 10.20 -5.42 -20.76
N VAL A 98 9.40 -4.56 -21.39
CA VAL A 98 8.36 -4.89 -22.35
C VAL A 98 8.82 -4.32 -23.69
N ALA A 99 9.45 -5.15 -24.53
CA ALA A 99 10.05 -4.69 -25.79
C ALA A 99 9.02 -4.09 -26.77
N THR A 100 7.76 -4.53 -26.70
CA THR A 100 6.69 -4.17 -27.62
C THR A 100 5.87 -2.95 -27.16
N ALA A 101 6.26 -2.27 -26.08
CA ALA A 101 5.48 -1.17 -25.55
C ALA A 101 6.33 -0.05 -24.98
N SER A 102 5.85 1.19 -25.10
CA SER A 102 6.46 2.37 -24.50
C SER A 102 5.58 2.98 -23.42
N THR A 103 6.19 3.77 -22.51
CA THR A 103 5.47 4.42 -21.42
C THR A 103 4.87 5.73 -21.90
N ARG A 104 3.54 5.78 -22.06
CA ARG A 104 2.84 6.98 -22.53
C ARG A 104 2.57 8.00 -21.44
N ARG A 105 2.15 7.54 -20.26
CA ARG A 105 1.82 8.39 -19.11
C ARG A 105 2.19 7.68 -17.84
N SER A 106 2.74 8.41 -16.87
CA SER A 106 2.96 7.88 -15.53
C SER A 106 2.43 8.84 -14.46
N CYS A 107 1.93 8.28 -13.37
CA CYS A 107 1.53 9.05 -12.20
C CYS A 107 1.71 8.23 -10.93
N TRP A 108 2.08 8.90 -9.85
CA TRP A 108 2.04 8.33 -8.52
C TRP A 108 0.60 8.15 -8.07
N ASP A 109 0.38 7.17 -7.21
CA ASP A 109 -0.91 7.04 -6.56
C ASP A 109 -1.14 8.27 -5.66
N ASN A 110 -2.08 9.11 -6.08
CA ASN A 110 -2.53 10.25 -5.30
C ASN A 110 -3.50 9.74 -4.24
N LEU A 111 -2.97 9.02 -3.27
CA LEU A 111 -3.59 8.95 -1.95
C LEU A 111 -3.28 10.25 -1.19
N SER A 112 -3.54 11.40 -1.82
CA SER A 112 -3.90 12.58 -1.06
C SER A 112 -5.38 12.43 -0.80
N SER A 113 -5.76 12.39 0.47
CA SER A 113 -7.11 12.73 0.91
C SER A 113 -7.60 13.92 0.06
N ASP A 114 -8.50 13.66 -0.88
CA ASP A 114 -9.23 14.71 -1.60
C ASP A 114 -10.35 15.20 -0.67
N SER A 115 -10.01 15.54 0.58
CA SER A 115 -10.66 16.63 1.29
C SER A 115 -10.12 17.90 0.63
N ARG A 116 -10.64 18.21 -0.56
CA ARG A 116 -10.64 19.59 -1.03
C ARG A 116 -11.40 20.39 0.02
N LYS A 117 -10.65 20.95 0.96
CA LYS A 117 -11.09 22.06 1.79
C LYS A 117 -11.32 23.23 0.84
N SER A 118 -12.47 23.27 0.19
CA SER A 118 -13.10 24.53 -0.16
C SER A 118 -13.77 25.03 1.10
N GLY A 119 -13.33 26.17 1.63
CA GLY A 119 -14.11 26.94 2.59
C GLY A 119 -15.50 27.28 2.01
N ILE A 120 -16.43 27.89 2.72
CA ILE A 120 -16.31 28.86 3.80
C ILE A 120 -17.74 28.98 4.39
N PHE A 121 -17.85 29.29 5.68
CA PHE A 121 -19.06 29.75 6.41
C PHE A 121 -20.28 28.82 6.56
N SER A 122 -20.50 28.33 7.79
CA SER A 122 -21.77 28.61 8.47
C SER A 122 -21.54 28.65 9.98
N MET A 123 -21.45 29.89 10.47
CA MET A 123 -21.59 30.27 11.86
C MET A 123 -23.09 30.43 12.11
N ILE A 124 -23.67 29.67 13.04
CA ILE A 124 -24.74 30.16 13.91
C ILE A 124 -24.81 29.29 15.17
N SER A 125 -24.50 29.94 16.29
CA SER A 125 -24.80 29.51 17.64
C SER A 125 -26.16 30.10 18.01
N THR A 126 -27.07 29.28 18.54
CA THR A 126 -28.11 29.75 19.47
C THR A 126 -28.38 28.67 20.50
N ARG A 127 -27.94 28.95 21.73
CA ARG A 127 -28.52 28.40 22.96
C ARG A 127 -29.97 28.86 23.05
N LEU A 128 -30.85 28.09 23.70
CA LEU A 128 -31.84 28.57 24.68
C LEU A 128 -32.51 27.36 25.37
N SER A 129 -32.68 27.51 26.68
CA SER A 129 -33.10 26.53 27.70
C SER A 129 -34.62 26.27 27.76
N GLY A 130 -35.03 25.22 28.50
CA GLY A 130 -36.25 25.32 29.33
C GLY A 130 -37.05 24.03 29.58
N GLY A 131 -37.03 23.53 30.83
CA GLY A 131 -38.10 22.78 31.54
C GLY A 131 -38.51 21.41 30.98
N LEU A 132 -39.04 20.43 31.70
CA LEU A 132 -39.47 20.25 33.09
C LEU A 132 -39.79 18.73 33.25
N SER A 133 -39.34 18.12 34.35
CA SER A 133 -39.88 16.96 35.08
C SER A 133 -40.49 15.74 34.35
N SER A 134 -40.02 14.53 34.66
CA SER A 134 -40.64 13.64 35.69
C SER A 134 -40.35 12.13 35.52
N THR A 135 -40.17 11.47 36.68
CA THR A 135 -40.36 10.04 37.01
C THR A 135 -39.47 8.94 36.39
N THR A 136 -38.55 8.41 37.22
CA THR A 136 -38.28 6.96 37.37
C THR A 136 -39.49 6.27 38.05
N PRO A 137 -39.60 4.92 38.17
CA PRO A 137 -38.61 3.85 37.93
C PRO A 137 -39.17 2.66 37.11
N THR A 138 -38.34 1.63 36.83
CA THR A 138 -38.54 0.23 37.26
C THR A 138 -37.70 -0.74 36.40
N THR A 139 -36.95 -1.56 37.13
CA THR A 139 -36.20 -2.76 36.75
C THR A 139 -36.97 -3.73 35.85
N ALA A 140 -36.39 -4.17 34.73
CA ALA A 140 -36.80 -5.41 34.06
C ALA A 140 -35.63 -6.06 33.30
N LYS A 141 -35.22 -7.24 33.76
CA LYS A 141 -34.36 -8.19 33.04
C LYS A 141 -35.15 -8.83 31.89
N PRO A 142 -34.52 -9.16 30.75
CA PRO A 142 -34.95 -10.28 29.92
C PRO A 142 -33.89 -11.41 30.00
N VAL A 143 -34.18 -12.49 30.74
CA VAL A 143 -34.72 -13.77 30.23
C VAL A 143 -33.79 -14.44 29.21
N SER A 144 -33.15 -15.49 29.71
CA SER A 144 -32.28 -16.44 29.03
C SER A 144 -32.96 -17.11 27.84
N LYS A 145 -32.40 -16.94 26.65
CA LYS A 145 -32.58 -17.90 25.55
C LYS A 145 -31.55 -19.01 25.70
N VAL A 146 -32.04 -20.15 26.18
CA VAL A 146 -31.34 -21.43 26.15
C VAL A 146 -31.11 -21.81 24.68
N TYR A 147 -29.85 -21.93 24.28
CA TYR A 147 -29.45 -22.54 23.01
C TYR A 147 -28.61 -23.77 23.35
N ILE A 148 -29.22 -24.94 23.23
CA ILE A 148 -28.58 -26.25 23.42
C ILE A 148 -27.72 -26.52 22.19
N ASN A 149 -26.40 -26.50 22.34
CA ASN A 149 -25.47 -27.21 21.46
C ASN A 149 -24.25 -27.65 22.26
N SER A 150 -24.12 -28.96 22.45
CA SER A 150 -22.99 -29.61 23.10
C SER A 150 -21.77 -29.63 22.20
N ALA A 151 -20.94 -28.61 22.33
CA ALA A 151 -19.50 -28.69 22.13
C ALA A 151 -18.85 -27.88 23.25
N VAL A 152 -18.65 -28.51 24.41
CA VAL A 152 -17.98 -27.88 25.55
C VAL A 152 -16.50 -27.73 25.22
N TYR A 153 -16.14 -26.59 24.63
CA TYR A 153 -14.79 -26.05 24.72
C TYR A 153 -14.71 -25.29 26.05
N PRO A 154 -14.09 -25.82 27.12
CA PRO A 154 -14.11 -25.19 28.44
C PRO A 154 -13.46 -23.79 28.47
N LYS A 155 -12.77 -23.39 27.40
CA LYS A 155 -12.12 -22.08 27.26
C LYS A 155 -12.55 -21.28 26.02
N GLY A 156 -13.54 -21.76 25.25
CA GLY A 156 -13.83 -21.27 23.90
C GLY A 156 -12.62 -21.43 22.96
N PRO A 157 -12.76 -21.18 21.66
CA PRO A 157 -11.59 -20.91 20.82
C PRO A 157 -10.81 -19.75 21.46
N PRO A 158 -9.47 -19.85 21.63
CA PRO A 158 -8.70 -18.71 22.09
C PRO A 158 -9.02 -17.50 21.20
N PRO A 159 -9.16 -16.30 21.78
CA PRO A 159 -9.46 -15.12 20.99
C PRO A 159 -8.40 -14.99 19.89
N PRO A 160 -8.79 -14.64 18.65
CA PRO A 160 -7.84 -14.51 17.56
C PRO A 160 -6.72 -13.58 18.00
N VAL A 161 -5.49 -14.07 17.98
CA VAL A 161 -4.31 -13.28 18.33
C VAL A 161 -4.26 -12.15 17.33
N LYS A 162 -4.51 -10.92 17.79
CA LYS A 162 -4.43 -9.74 16.93
C LYS A 162 -3.00 -9.67 16.36
N PRO A 163 -2.83 -9.65 15.03
CA PRO A 163 -1.49 -9.58 14.46
C PRO A 163 -0.82 -8.30 14.95
N LYS A 164 0.36 -8.43 15.55
CA LYS A 164 1.06 -7.32 16.22
C LYS A 164 1.32 -6.14 15.25
N LEU A 165 1.38 -6.41 13.94
CA LEU A 165 1.79 -5.46 12.92
C LEU A 165 0.66 -4.72 12.20
N LEU A 166 -0.61 -5.11 12.37
CA LEU A 166 -1.75 -4.37 11.77
C LEU A 166 -1.88 -2.93 12.31
N SER A 167 -1.33 -2.67 13.49
CA SER A 167 -1.32 -1.32 14.07
C SER A 167 -0.29 -0.40 13.43
N LEU A 168 0.76 -0.98 12.82
CA LEU A 168 1.93 -0.26 12.31
C LEU A 168 1.96 -0.17 10.79
N VAL A 169 1.23 -1.02 10.08
CA VAL A 169 1.23 -1.09 8.63
C VAL A 169 -0.19 -0.82 8.12
N ASP A 170 -0.30 0.04 7.12
CA ASP A 170 -1.50 0.13 6.33
C ASP A 170 -1.54 -1.04 5.33
N THR A 171 -2.52 -1.93 5.50
CA THR A 171 -2.72 -3.11 4.64
C THR A 171 -3.68 -2.83 3.49
N LYS A 172 -4.03 -1.57 3.25
CA LYS A 172 -4.86 -1.18 2.10
C LYS A 172 -4.18 -1.66 0.80
N GLU A 173 -4.93 -2.40 0.00
CA GLU A 173 -4.48 -2.85 -1.30
C GLU A 173 -4.40 -1.67 -2.27
N MET A 174 -3.27 -1.55 -2.97
CA MET A 174 -3.05 -0.53 -4.00
C MET A 174 -3.46 -1.10 -5.36
N VAL A 175 -4.68 -0.77 -5.80
CA VAL A 175 -5.24 -1.28 -7.05
C VAL A 175 -5.52 -0.12 -7.99
N ARG A 176 -5.10 -0.29 -9.24
CA ARG A 176 -5.55 0.53 -10.36
C ARG A 176 -5.81 -0.39 -11.54
N GLY A 177 -7.06 -0.79 -11.71
CA GLY A 177 -7.45 -1.74 -12.73
C GLY A 177 -7.94 -1.09 -14.03
N PRO A 178 -8.46 -1.91 -14.96
CA PRO A 178 -9.00 -1.45 -16.25
C PRO A 178 -10.22 -0.53 -16.10
N GLU A 179 -10.88 -0.53 -14.95
CA GLU A 179 -11.99 0.37 -14.60
C GLU A 179 -11.58 1.84 -14.53
N VAL A 180 -10.27 2.14 -14.44
CA VAL A 180 -9.76 3.52 -14.43
C VAL A 180 -9.33 3.91 -15.86
N PRO A 181 -10.08 4.79 -16.55
CA PRO A 181 -9.73 5.23 -17.90
C PRO A 181 -8.32 5.85 -17.96
N PRO A 182 -7.54 5.61 -19.02
CA PRO A 182 -7.90 4.95 -20.29
C PRO A 182 -7.83 3.40 -20.28
N GLY A 183 -7.65 2.77 -19.11
CA GLY A 183 -7.58 1.31 -18.94
C GLY A 183 -6.15 0.73 -19.05
N TYR A 184 -5.90 -0.37 -18.34
CA TYR A 184 -4.62 -1.12 -18.28
C TYR A 184 -3.42 -0.34 -17.73
N TRP A 185 -3.44 -0.08 -16.43
CA TRP A 185 -2.31 0.48 -15.70
C TRP A 185 -1.38 -0.62 -15.20
N VAL A 186 -0.08 -0.42 -15.37
CA VAL A 186 0.96 -1.30 -14.82
C VAL A 186 1.75 -0.57 -13.75
N VAL A 187 2.29 -1.34 -12.80
CA VAL A 187 3.16 -0.79 -11.77
C VAL A 187 4.57 -0.64 -12.37
N THR A 188 5.11 0.58 -12.35
CA THR A 188 6.47 0.87 -12.88
C THR A 188 7.39 1.44 -11.80
N GLY A 189 6.93 1.47 -10.55
CA GLY A 189 7.70 1.91 -9.41
C GLY A 189 6.84 1.93 -8.16
N ALA A 190 7.47 2.09 -7.01
CA ALA A 190 6.80 2.21 -5.73
C ALA A 190 7.71 2.88 -4.70
N LYS A 191 7.12 3.36 -3.61
CA LYS A 191 7.85 3.91 -2.47
C LYS A 191 7.15 3.60 -1.17
N LEU A 192 7.91 3.50 -0.09
CA LEU A 192 7.34 3.47 1.25
C LEU A 192 7.02 4.90 1.71
N CYS A 193 6.00 5.03 2.55
CA CYS A 193 5.59 6.28 3.17
C CYS A 193 5.23 6.03 4.63
N VAL A 194 5.49 6.99 5.52
CA VAL A 194 4.97 6.94 6.89
C VAL A 194 3.81 7.92 7.01
N GLU A 195 2.59 7.41 7.04
CA GLU A 195 1.37 8.21 7.14
C GLU A 195 0.68 7.93 8.46
N ALA A 196 0.42 8.98 9.25
CA ALA A 196 -0.20 8.87 10.58
C ALA A 196 0.50 7.85 11.51
N GLY A 197 1.82 7.69 11.38
CA GLY A 197 2.61 6.73 12.17
C GLY A 197 2.54 5.28 11.67
N LYS A 198 1.88 5.03 10.54
CA LYS A 198 1.83 3.73 9.87
C LYS A 198 2.66 3.72 8.60
N ILE A 199 3.26 2.58 8.30
CA ILE A 199 3.98 2.33 7.06
C ILE A 199 2.94 1.98 5.98
N SER A 200 2.93 2.74 4.90
CA SER A 200 2.13 2.48 3.71
C SER A 200 3.05 2.38 2.49
N ILE A 201 2.50 1.84 1.39
CA ILE A 201 3.18 1.79 0.10
C ILE A 201 2.40 2.65 -0.90
N LYS A 202 3.12 3.45 -1.69
CA LYS A 202 2.54 4.17 -2.84
C LYS A 202 3.13 3.59 -4.10
N ALA A 203 2.27 3.13 -4.99
CA ALA A 203 2.67 2.66 -6.31
C ALA A 203 2.73 3.82 -7.31
N LYS A 204 3.64 3.72 -8.27
CA LYS A 204 3.64 4.51 -9.49
C LYS A 204 3.02 3.67 -10.59
N TYR A 205 1.93 4.17 -11.13
CA TYR A 205 1.22 3.53 -12.22
C TYR A 205 1.58 4.20 -13.53
N SER A 206 1.81 3.40 -14.55
CA SER A 206 2.03 3.88 -15.91
C SER A 206 1.09 3.21 -16.89
N LEU A 207 0.72 3.97 -17.91
CA LEU A 207 -0.01 3.49 -19.06
C LEU A 207 0.98 3.11 -20.14
N LEU A 208 0.93 1.86 -20.58
CA LEU A 208 1.73 1.38 -21.70
C LEU A 208 0.99 1.59 -23.01
N THR A 209 1.72 1.82 -24.09
CA THR A 209 1.19 1.83 -25.46
C THR A 209 2.01 0.85 -26.28
N VAL A 210 1.34 -0.07 -26.95
CA VAL A 210 2.01 -1.04 -27.83
C VAL A 210 2.56 -0.28 -29.03
N VAL A 211 3.85 -0.41 -29.28
CA VAL A 211 4.51 0.15 -30.46
C VAL A 211 4.53 -0.97 -31.49
N SER A 212 3.83 -0.77 -32.61
CA SER A 212 3.91 -1.68 -33.75
C SER A 212 5.10 -1.29 -34.62
N GLU A 213 5.80 -2.26 -35.20
CA GLU A 213 6.91 -2.02 -36.14
C GLU A 213 6.47 -1.16 -37.35
N ASP A 214 5.17 -1.11 -37.67
CA ASP A 214 4.59 -0.26 -38.73
C ASP A 214 4.59 1.24 -38.41
N SER A 215 4.93 1.64 -37.17
CA SER A 215 5.02 3.05 -36.75
C SER A 215 6.44 3.64 -36.84
N LEU A 216 7.42 2.83 -37.24
CA LEU A 216 8.83 3.22 -37.38
C LEU A 216 9.23 3.54 -38.83
N VAL A 217 8.26 3.80 -39.71
CA VAL A 217 8.46 4.11 -41.14
C VAL A 217 8.29 5.61 -41.42
#